data_AF-A0A2D9YG70-F1
#
_entry.id   AF-A0A2D9YG70-F1
#
_cell.length_a   1.000
_cell.length_b   1.000
_cell.length_c   1.000
_cell.angle_alpha   90.00
_cell.angle_beta   90.00
_cell.angle_gamma   90.00
#
_symmetry.space_group_name_H-M   'P 1'
#
loop_
_entity.id
_entity.type
_entity.pdbx_description
1 polymer ?
#
loop_
_entity_poly.entity_id
_entity_poly.type
_entity_poly.pdbx_seq_one_letter_code
_entity_poly.pdbx_strand_id
1 'polypeptide(L)' 'MLGGKSSPNDVDAYLCFHLKLRASHLLVAPYSDYQEFLYQTISKHLEMGWNYQQSANWLNDNGYTTPRGKKFR' A
#
# COMPACT_ATOMS: atom_id res chain seq x y z
N MET A 1 11.74 21.91 49.37
CA MET A 1 12.49 22.03 48.11
C MET A 1 13.79 21.26 48.28
N LEU A 2 13.89 20.05 47.72
CA LEU A 2 15.09 19.21 47.79
C LEU A 2 15.75 19.23 46.42
N GLY A 3 16.73 20.12 46.25
CA GLY A 3 17.62 20.12 45.08
C GLY A 3 18.63 18.99 45.23
N GLY A 4 18.35 17.85 44.60
CA GLY A 4 19.29 16.74 44.49
C GLY A 4 20.45 17.15 43.57
N LYS A 5 21.67 17.14 44.10
CA LYS A 5 22.90 17.32 43.31
C LYS A 5 23.03 16.11 42.37
N SER A 6 23.07 16.35 41.07
CA SER A 6 23.44 15.34 40.08
C SER A 6 24.87 14.87 40.33
N SER A 7 25.09 13.56 40.32
CA SER A 7 26.41 12.96 40.48
C SER A 7 27.29 13.30 39.26
N PRO A 8 28.61 13.48 39.41
CA PRO A 8 29.50 13.84 38.29
C PRO A 8 29.81 12.68 37.33
N ASN A 9 29.21 11.51 37.56
CA ASN A 9 29.56 10.24 36.89
C ASN A 9 28.44 9.74 35.96
N ASP A 10 27.53 10.62 35.55
CA ASP A 10 26.56 10.28 34.52
C ASP A 10 27.30 10.19 33.18
N VAL A 11 27.74 8.97 32.85
CA VAL A 11 28.38 8.68 31.57
C VAL A 11 27.28 8.58 30.52
N ASP A 12 27.19 9.58 29.65
CA ASP A 12 26.34 9.51 28.47
C ASP A 12 26.89 8.44 27.52
N ALA A 13 26.24 7.28 27.52
CA ALA A 13 26.56 6.18 26.63
C ALA A 13 25.69 6.26 25.36
N TYR A 14 26.34 6.44 24.21
CA TYR A 14 25.65 6.47 22.92
C TYR A 14 25.87 5.14 22.18
N LEU A 15 24.77 4.56 21.70
CA LEU A 15 24.82 3.42 20.78
C LEU A 15 24.75 3.96 19.34
N CYS A 16 25.91 4.12 18.70
CA CYS A 16 26.00 4.56 17.31
C CYS A 16 26.27 3.38 16.39
N PHE A 17 25.40 3.14 15.41
CA PHE A 17 25.62 2.15 14.37
C PHE A 17 25.01 2.60 13.04
N HIS A 18 25.58 2.09 11.94
CA HIS A 18 25.05 2.28 10.60
C HIS A 18 24.14 1.11 10.23
N LEU A 19 22.85 1.37 10.08
CA LEU A 19 21.86 0.37 9.70
C LEU A 19 21.65 0.39 8.18
N LYS A 20 21.94 -0.73 7.51
CA LYS A 20 21.59 -0.95 6.10
C LYS A 20 20.48 -1.98 6.02
N LEU A 21 19.26 -1.54 5.75
CA LEU A 21 18.09 -2.42 5.56
C LEU A 21 17.89 -2.72 4.08
N ARG A 22 17.69 -4.01 3.76
CA ARG A 22 17.20 -4.44 2.45
C ARG A 22 15.84 -5.07 2.64
N ALA A 23 14.80 -4.36 2.23
CA ALA A 23 13.44 -4.86 2.26
C ALA A 23 12.94 -5.03 0.82
N SER A 24 13.30 -6.14 0.18
CA SER A 24 12.87 -6.48 -1.18
C SER A 24 11.35 -6.53 -1.33
N HIS A 25 10.63 -6.80 -0.24
CA HIS A 25 9.17 -6.83 -0.20
C HIS A 25 8.52 -5.44 -0.11
N LEU A 26 9.28 -4.38 0.20
CA LEU A 26 8.80 -3.00 0.15
C LEU A 26 8.94 -2.37 -1.24
N LEU A 27 9.63 -3.06 -2.16
CA LEU A 27 9.68 -2.71 -3.58
C LEU A 27 8.45 -3.30 -4.28
N VAL A 28 7.25 -2.88 -3.85
CA VAL A 28 6.03 -3.15 -4.61
C VAL A 28 6.05 -2.22 -5.81
N ALA A 29 6.07 -2.79 -7.01
CA ALA A 29 5.96 -1.99 -8.22
C ALA A 29 4.65 -1.19 -8.15
N PRO A 30 4.68 0.12 -8.48
CA PRO A 30 3.45 0.90 -8.53
C PRO A 30 2.47 0.23 -9.49
N TYR A 31 1.17 0.30 -9.17
CA TYR A 31 0.13 -0.13 -10.10
C TYR A 31 0.31 0.62 -11.42
N SER A 32 0.17 -0.10 -12.53
CA SER A 32 0.09 0.57 -13.83
C SER A 32 -1.19 1.41 -13.91
N ASP A 33 -1.21 2.41 -14.77
CA ASP A 33 -2.39 3.26 -15.00
C ASP A 33 -3.65 2.42 -15.30
N TYR A 34 -3.47 1.30 -16.00
CA TYR A 34 -4.56 0.38 -16.29
C TYR A 34 -5.05 -0.38 -15.05
N GLN A 35 -4.14 -0.82 -14.17
CA GLN A 35 -4.51 -1.45 -12.90
C GLN A 35 -5.25 -0.46 -11.98
N GLU A 36 -4.80 0.80 -11.94
CA GLU A 36 -5.47 1.87 -11.20
C GLU A 36 -6.86 2.15 -11.77
N PHE A 37 -6.99 2.27 -13.09
CA PHE A 37 -8.29 2.42 -13.77
C PHE A 37 -9.28 1.31 -13.40
N LEU A 38 -8.83 0.05 -13.44
CA LEU A 38 -9.67 -1.09 -13.08
C LEU A 38 -10.09 -1.02 -11.61
N TYR A 39 -9.16 -0.68 -10.72
CA TYR A 39 -9.45 -0.52 -9.29
C TYR A 39 -10.51 0.56 -9.05
N GLN A 40 -10.29 1.76 -9.58
CA GLN A 40 -11.21 2.89 -9.41
C GLN A 40 -12.61 2.59 -9.98
N THR A 41 -12.66 1.96 -11.15
CA THR A 41 -13.93 1.58 -11.80
C THR A 41 -14.71 0.57 -10.97
N ILE A 42 -14.05 -0.49 -10.51
CA ILE A 42 -14.71 -1.53 -9.70
C ILE A 42 -15.15 -0.95 -8.36
N SER A 43 -14.31 -0.15 -7.69
CA SER A 43 -14.66 0.53 -6.44
C SER A 43 -15.91 1.39 -6.60
N LYS A 44 -15.98 2.19 -7.67
CA LYS A 44 -17.16 3.00 -7.99
C LYS A 44 -18.41 2.16 -8.22
N HIS A 45 -18.31 1.02 -8.92
CA HIS A 45 -19.45 0.11 -9.09
C HIS A 45 -19.96 -0.43 -7.75
N LEU A 46 -19.04 -0.85 -6.86
CA LEU A 46 -19.41 -1.33 -5.53
C LEU A 46 -20.08 -0.24 -4.69
N GLU A 47 -19.59 1.00 -4.76
CA GLU A 47 -20.22 2.16 -4.11
C GLU A 47 -21.64 2.44 -4.65
N MET A 48 -21.88 2.17 -5.93
CA MET A 48 -23.21 2.23 -6.55
C MET A 48 -24.10 1.02 -6.23
N GLY A 49 -23.64 0.10 -5.38
CA GLY A 49 -24.39 -1.09 -4.95
C GLY A 49 -24.33 -2.27 -5.91
N TRP A 50 -23.43 -2.25 -6.90
CA TRP A 50 -23.26 -3.39 -7.79
C TRP A 50 -22.47 -4.50 -7.11
N ASN A 51 -22.68 -5.74 -7.56
CA ASN A 51 -21.82 -6.86 -7.19
C ASN A 51 -20.66 -7.03 -8.18
N TYR A 52 -19.71 -7.90 -7.84
CA TYR A 52 -18.54 -8.18 -8.69
C TYR A 52 -18.91 -8.74 -10.06
N GLN A 53 -19.99 -9.51 -10.17
CA GLN A 53 -20.39 -10.11 -11.42
C GLN A 53 -21.00 -9.08 -12.38
N GLN A 54 -21.79 -8.14 -11.87
CA GLN A 54 -22.27 -6.98 -12.62
C GLN A 54 -21.11 -6.11 -13.10
N SER A 55 -20.13 -5.87 -12.23
CA SER A 55 -18.91 -5.13 -12.57
C SER A 55 -18.08 -5.84 -13.66
N ALA A 56 -17.92 -7.17 -13.55
CA ALA A 56 -17.24 -8.00 -14.53
C ALA A 56 -17.95 -7.97 -15.90
N ASN A 57 -19.28 -8.08 -15.91
CA ASN A 57 -20.07 -7.98 -17.13
C ASN A 57 -19.89 -6.62 -17.80
N TRP A 58 -20.06 -5.52 -17.06
CA TRP A 58 -19.86 -4.18 -17.60
C TRP A 58 -18.45 -3.98 -18.16
N LEU A 59 -17.41 -4.45 -17.46
CA LEU A 59 -16.03 -4.35 -17.96
C LEU A 59 -15.85 -5.12 -19.26
N ASN A 60 -16.38 -6.35 -19.34
CA ASN A 60 -16.33 -7.16 -20.55
C ASN A 60 -17.12 -6.51 -21.72
N ASP A 61 -18.30 -5.97 -21.44
CA ASP A 61 -19.17 -5.34 -22.44
C ASP A 61 -18.56 -4.04 -23.01
N ASN A 62 -17.79 -3.32 -22.18
CA ASN A 62 -17.02 -2.14 -22.60
C ASN A 62 -15.65 -2.50 -23.21
N GLY A 63 -15.33 -3.78 -23.39
CA GLY A 63 -14.11 -4.25 -24.05
C GLY A 63 -12.85 -4.26 -23.18
N TYR A 64 -12.98 -4.08 -21.87
CA TYR A 64 -11.86 -4.15 -20.94
C TYR A 64 -11.50 -5.60 -20.59
N THR A 65 -10.21 -5.84 -20.38
CA THR A 65 -9.67 -7.14 -19.95
C THR A 65 -8.99 -7.06 -18.59
N THR A 66 -8.76 -8.19 -17.95
CA THR A 66 -7.91 -8.25 -16.75
C THR A 66 -6.51 -7.74 -17.07
N PRO A 67 -5.68 -7.37 -16.07
CA PRO A 67 -4.28 -6.97 -16.32
C PRO A 67 -3.45 -8.02 -17.08
N ARG A 68 -3.91 -9.28 -17.09
CA ARG A 68 -3.31 -10.41 -17.83
C ARG A 68 -3.96 -10.67 -19.20
N GLY A 69 -4.82 -9.78 -19.69
CA GLY A 69 -5.46 -9.89 -21.01
C GLY A 69 -6.55 -10.95 -21.10
N LYS A 70 -7.20 -11.32 -19.99
CA LYS A 70 -8.32 -12.29 -19.98
C LYS A 70 -9.65 -11.57 -19.76
N LYS A 71 -10.77 -12.19 -20.12
CA LYS A 71 -12.10 -11.70 -19.73
C LYS A 71 -12.30 -11.81 -18.22
N PHE A 72 -13.07 -10.88 -17.66
CA PHE A 72 -13.53 -10.94 -16.27
C PHE A 72 -14.57 -12.06 -16.12
N ARG A 73 -14.57 -12.74 -14.96
CA ARG A 73 -15.45 -13.87 -14.62
C ARG A 73 -16.03 -13.67 -13.24
#